data_AF-A0A2P8FG68-F1
#
_entry.id   AF-A0A2P8FG68-F1
#
_cell.length_a   1.000
_cell.length_b   1.000
_cell.length_c   1.000
_cell.angle_alpha   90.00
_cell.angle_beta   90.00
_cell.angle_gamma   90.00
#
_symmetry.space_group_name_H-M   'P 1'
#
loop_
_entity.id
_entity.type
_entity.pdbx_description
1 polymer ?
#
loop_
_entity_poly.entity_id
_entity_poly.type
_entity_poly.pdbx_seq_one_letter_code
_entity_poly.pdbx_strand_id
1 'polypeptide(L)'
;MRSVLIAAIATAGITGAAQADNYKAMDLMSPCQEADNSARWGEAAETECEQYINGFVAALKATGNAGAGSMICPPEQNTPDEVRWAFMRWVHQDFSPRREMHASEALMETMKEAFPCN
;
A
#
# COMPACT_ATOMS: atom_id res chain seq x y z
N MET A 1 11.80 6.02 -63.43
CA MET A 1 11.69 5.02 -62.35
C MET A 1 11.87 5.76 -61.03
N ARG A 2 10.79 5.99 -60.27
CA ARG A 2 10.83 6.72 -58.99
C ARG A 2 10.81 5.69 -57.87
N SER A 3 11.92 5.58 -57.17
CA SER A 3 12.12 4.66 -56.06
C SER A 3 11.18 4.99 -54.90
N VAL A 4 10.60 3.92 -54.37
CA VAL A 4 9.70 3.85 -53.22
C VAL A 4 10.50 4.11 -51.94
N LEU A 5 9.95 4.91 -51.03
CA LEU A 5 10.36 4.98 -49.62
C LEU A 5 9.10 4.79 -48.76
N ILE A 6 8.88 3.55 -48.31
CA ILE A 6 7.90 3.22 -47.29
C ILE A 6 8.56 3.51 -45.95
N ALA A 7 8.06 4.53 -45.25
CA ALA A 7 8.46 4.81 -43.88
C ALA A 7 7.81 3.78 -42.95
N ALA A 8 8.62 2.89 -42.37
CA ALA A 8 8.19 1.99 -41.31
C ALA A 8 7.95 2.80 -40.02
N ILE A 9 6.68 2.94 -39.62
CA ILE A 9 6.32 3.50 -38.32
C ILE A 9 6.62 2.42 -37.27
N ALA A 10 7.76 2.54 -36.60
CA ALA A 10 8.04 1.78 -35.40
C ALA A 10 7.15 2.32 -34.27
N THR A 11 6.00 1.67 -34.04
CA THR A 11 5.25 1.83 -32.79
C THR A 11 6.12 1.30 -31.65
N ALA A 12 6.84 2.20 -30.99
CA ALA A 12 7.43 1.93 -29.69
C ALA A 12 6.27 1.67 -28.73
N GLY A 13 5.91 0.39 -28.58
CA GLY A 13 5.02 -0.04 -27.52
C GLY A 13 5.67 0.35 -26.20
N ILE A 14 5.01 1.23 -25.46
CA ILE A 14 5.33 1.51 -24.07
C ILE A 14 4.98 0.23 -23.32
N THR A 15 5.91 -0.72 -23.28
CA THR A 15 5.85 -1.80 -22.30
C THR A 15 6.19 -1.16 -20.97
N GLY A 16 5.17 -0.63 -20.30
CA GLY A 16 5.24 -0.35 -18.88
C GLY A 16 5.47 -1.69 -18.19
N ALA A 17 6.74 -2.02 -17.92
CA ALA A 17 7.06 -3.13 -17.06
C ALA A 17 6.43 -2.80 -15.71
N ALA A 18 5.39 -3.55 -15.32
CA ALA A 18 4.87 -3.53 -13.97
C ALA A 18 6.06 -3.86 -13.06
N GLN A 19 6.59 -2.85 -12.38
CA GLN A 19 7.68 -3.02 -11.45
C GLN A 19 7.12 -3.87 -10.32
N ALA A 20 7.61 -5.11 -10.18
CA ALA A 20 7.20 -5.97 -9.09
C ALA A 20 7.52 -5.26 -7.77
N ASP A 21 6.49 -4.93 -7.01
CA ASP A 21 6.61 -4.29 -5.71
C ASP A 21 7.20 -5.30 -4.73
N ASN A 22 8.53 -5.36 -4.60
CA ASN A 22 9.16 -6.33 -3.70
C ASN A 22 9.04 -5.96 -2.21
N TYR A 23 8.30 -4.89 -1.87
CA TYR A 23 8.09 -4.45 -0.50
C TYR A 23 7.02 -5.32 0.16
N LYS A 24 7.45 -6.13 1.13
CA LYS A 24 6.59 -7.10 1.81
C LYS A 24 5.92 -6.53 3.05
N ALA A 25 4.89 -7.21 3.52
CA ALA A 25 4.23 -6.88 4.79
C ALA A 25 5.22 -6.86 5.96
N MET A 26 6.21 -7.76 6.00
CA MET A 26 7.27 -7.71 7.01
C MET A 26 8.11 -6.43 6.94
N ASP A 27 8.40 -5.93 5.74
CA ASP A 27 9.21 -4.72 5.54
C ASP A 27 8.48 -3.48 6.04
N LEU A 28 7.15 -3.42 5.86
CA LEU A 28 6.30 -2.38 6.45
C LEU A 28 6.07 -2.57 7.95
N MET A 29 5.92 -3.81 8.41
CA MET A 29 5.63 -4.09 9.81
C MET A 29 6.79 -3.71 10.73
N SER A 30 8.03 -3.83 10.26
CA SER A 30 9.24 -3.45 11.01
C SER A 30 9.21 -1.99 11.51
N PRO A 31 9.08 -0.96 10.65
CA PRO A 31 8.95 0.42 11.12
C PRO A 31 7.65 0.66 11.90
N CYS A 32 6.54 -0.01 11.56
CA CYS A 32 5.27 0.16 12.29
C CYS A 32 5.30 -0.35 13.74
N GLN A 33 6.10 -1.39 14.02
CA GLN A 33 6.30 -1.92 15.37
C GLN A 33 7.20 -1.01 16.22
N GLU A 34 8.13 -0.32 15.58
CA GLU A 34 9.16 0.48 16.23
C GLU A 34 8.78 1.96 16.36
N ALA A 35 7.68 2.37 15.71
CA ALA A 35 7.06 3.67 15.87
C ALA A 35 6.80 4.04 17.35
N ASP A 36 6.43 3.07 18.18
CA ASP A 36 6.16 3.30 19.61
C ASP A 36 7.44 3.24 20.48
N ASN A 37 8.63 3.06 19.88
CA ASN A 37 9.90 2.97 20.60
C ASN A 37 10.57 4.34 20.74
N SER A 38 10.71 4.83 21.98
CA SER A 38 11.41 6.07 22.32
C SER A 38 12.93 6.10 22.02
N ALA A 39 13.47 5.05 21.39
CA ALA A 39 14.85 5.01 20.92
C ALA A 39 15.10 5.95 19.73
N ARG A 40 16.39 6.17 19.43
CA ARG A 40 16.92 7.17 18.46
C ARG A 40 16.31 7.19 17.05
N TRP A 41 15.57 6.16 16.66
CA TRP A 41 15.02 6.00 15.32
C TRP A 41 13.48 5.83 15.30
N GLY A 42 12.80 5.87 16.47
CA GLY A 42 11.35 5.70 16.55
C GLY A 42 10.56 6.72 15.74
N GLU A 43 10.95 8.01 15.80
CA GLU A 43 10.33 9.08 14.98
C GLU A 43 10.47 8.82 13.47
N ALA A 44 11.62 8.29 13.04
CA ALA A 44 11.84 7.93 11.64
C ALA A 44 11.03 6.69 11.24
N ALA A 45 10.92 5.69 12.14
CA ALA A 45 10.13 4.48 11.96
C ALA A 45 8.63 4.80 11.84
N GLU A 46 8.14 5.64 12.75
CA GLU A 46 6.78 6.17 12.76
C GLU A 46 6.51 6.90 11.46
N THR A 47 7.39 7.83 11.07
CA THR A 47 7.26 8.55 9.80
C THR A 47 7.21 7.59 8.60
N GLU A 48 8.08 6.59 8.52
CA GLU A 48 8.06 5.62 7.41
C GLU A 48 6.74 4.84 7.35
N CYS A 49 6.30 4.28 8.48
CA CYS A 49 5.06 3.53 8.59
C CYS A 49 3.83 4.38 8.24
N GLU A 50 3.71 5.55 8.88
CA GLU A 50 2.56 6.43 8.71
C GLU A 50 2.47 6.99 7.30
N GLN A 51 3.61 7.35 6.68
CA GLN A 51 3.59 7.88 5.32
C GLN A 51 3.18 6.84 4.28
N TYR A 52 3.58 5.58 4.46
CA TYR A 52 3.10 4.48 3.62
C TYR A 52 1.58 4.31 3.78
N ILE A 53 1.09 4.23 5.02
CA ILE A 53 -0.34 4.07 5.31
C ILE A 53 -1.16 5.25 4.78
N ASN A 54 -0.70 6.47 5.01
CA ASN A 54 -1.32 7.69 4.51
C ASN A 54 -1.42 7.69 2.98
N GLY A 55 -0.33 7.37 2.30
CA GLY A 55 -0.31 7.26 0.84
C GLY A 55 -1.29 6.21 0.34
N PHE A 56 -1.32 5.03 0.98
CA PHE A 56 -2.21 3.94 0.62
C PHE A 56 -3.69 4.32 0.79
N VAL A 57 -4.07 4.85 1.96
CA VAL A 57 -5.46 5.25 2.24
C VAL A 57 -5.89 6.42 1.34
N ALA A 58 -5.01 7.39 1.11
CA ALA A 58 -5.28 8.50 0.19
C ALA A 58 -5.52 7.99 -1.25
N ALA A 59 -4.72 7.01 -1.71
CA ALA A 59 -4.92 6.38 -3.01
C ALA A 59 -6.28 5.67 -3.09
N LEU A 60 -6.67 4.90 -2.06
CA LEU A 60 -7.99 4.25 -2.04
C LEU A 60 -9.14 5.24 -2.13
N LYS A 61 -9.06 6.35 -1.39
CA LYS A 61 -10.06 7.43 -1.46
C LYS A 61 -10.09 8.06 -2.85
N ALA A 62 -8.92 8.36 -3.43
CA ALA A 62 -8.80 8.96 -4.76
C ALA A 62 -9.34 8.07 -5.88
N THR A 63 -9.24 6.73 -5.74
CA THR A 63 -9.76 5.77 -6.72
C THR A 63 -11.20 5.34 -6.45
N GLY A 64 -11.88 5.91 -5.45
CA GLY A 64 -13.25 5.54 -5.07
C GLY A 64 -13.39 4.16 -4.42
N ASN A 65 -12.30 3.56 -3.96
CA ASN A 65 -12.29 2.27 -3.26
C ASN A 65 -12.48 2.42 -1.74
N ALA A 66 -12.44 3.64 -1.22
CA ALA A 66 -12.69 3.96 0.18
C ALA A 66 -13.56 5.23 0.34
N GLY A 67 -14.42 5.24 1.37
CA GLY A 67 -15.36 6.32 1.67
C GLY A 67 -16.81 5.99 1.33
N ALA A 68 -17.68 7.01 1.34
CA ALA A 68 -19.12 6.85 1.16
C ALA A 68 -19.46 6.12 -0.15
N GLY A 69 -20.25 5.04 -0.04
CA GLY A 69 -20.65 4.22 -1.18
C GLY A 69 -19.60 3.20 -1.67
N SER A 70 -18.47 3.07 -0.97
CA SER A 70 -17.48 2.01 -1.19
C SER A 70 -17.63 0.88 -0.16
N MET A 71 -16.80 -0.16 -0.24
CA MET A 71 -16.78 -1.24 0.76
C MET A 71 -15.85 -0.95 1.96
N ILE A 72 -14.96 0.04 1.86
CA ILE A 72 -13.94 0.34 2.88
C ILE A 72 -14.20 1.74 3.45
N CYS A 73 -14.32 1.85 4.77
CA CYS A 73 -14.56 3.11 5.47
C CYS A 73 -13.41 3.37 6.45
N PRO A 74 -12.29 3.96 5.98
CA PRO A 74 -11.16 4.29 6.86
C PRO A 74 -11.61 5.20 8.00
N PRO A 75 -11.01 5.09 9.20
CA PRO A 75 -11.31 5.95 10.34
C PRO A 75 -11.23 7.43 9.97
N GLU A 76 -12.20 8.24 10.44
CA GLU A 76 -12.24 9.69 10.17
C GLU A 76 -11.16 10.45 10.96
N GLN A 77 -10.78 9.91 12.13
CA GLN A 77 -9.77 10.47 13.01
C GLN A 77 -8.69 9.43 13.27
N ASN A 78 -7.46 9.90 13.47
CA ASN A 78 -6.30 9.08 13.76
C ASN A 78 -6.09 7.91 12.76
N THR A 79 -6.43 8.14 11.48
CA THR A 79 -6.37 7.11 10.44
C THR A 79 -5.03 6.37 10.36
N PRO A 80 -3.86 7.04 10.38
CA PRO A 80 -2.57 6.35 10.25
C PRO A 80 -2.38 5.32 11.35
N ASP A 81 -2.67 5.73 12.58
CA ASP A 81 -2.50 4.93 13.78
C ASP A 81 -3.50 3.77 13.86
N GLU A 82 -4.79 4.03 13.66
CA GLU A 82 -5.81 2.98 13.68
C GLU A 82 -5.55 1.91 12.61
N VAL A 83 -5.15 2.34 11.41
CA VAL A 83 -4.77 1.43 10.32
C VAL A 83 -3.46 0.70 10.65
N ARG A 84 -2.47 1.37 11.26
CA ARG A 84 -1.21 0.76 11.74
C ARG A 84 -1.50 -0.37 12.72
N TRP A 85 -2.31 -0.12 13.75
CA TRP A 85 -2.69 -1.13 14.74
C TRP A 85 -3.46 -2.29 14.13
N ALA A 86 -4.41 -2.00 13.23
CA ALA A 86 -5.16 -3.04 12.51
C ALA A 86 -4.23 -3.90 11.65
N PHE A 87 -3.31 -3.30 10.91
CA PHE A 87 -2.35 -3.97 10.04
C PHE A 87 -1.41 -4.88 10.84
N MET A 88 -0.77 -4.36 11.88
CA MET A 88 0.11 -5.17 12.73
C MET A 88 -0.63 -6.34 13.36
N ARG A 89 -1.87 -6.13 13.85
CA ARG A 89 -2.70 -7.19 14.40
C ARG A 89 -3.05 -8.24 13.34
N TRP A 90 -3.46 -7.80 12.15
CA TRP A 90 -3.83 -8.68 11.05
C TRP A 90 -2.65 -9.53 10.58
N VAL A 91 -1.47 -8.94 10.38
CA VAL A 91 -0.28 -9.71 10.00
C VAL A 91 0.05 -10.74 11.06
N HIS A 92 0.00 -10.40 12.36
CA HIS A 92 0.30 -11.34 13.43
C HIS A 92 -0.69 -12.49 13.60
N GLN A 93 -1.95 -12.34 13.18
CA GLN A 93 -2.97 -13.41 13.29
C GLN A 93 -2.63 -14.66 12.47
N ASP A 94 -1.91 -14.51 11.35
CA ASP A 94 -1.39 -15.62 10.56
C ASP A 94 0.00 -15.25 10.01
N PHE A 95 0.93 -15.11 10.94
CA PHE A 95 2.21 -14.44 10.70
C PHE A 95 3.04 -15.02 9.57
N SER A 96 3.20 -16.35 9.53
CA SER A 96 4.08 -17.02 8.56
C SER A 96 3.70 -16.74 7.10
N PRO A 97 2.43 -16.90 6.67
CA PRO A 97 2.03 -16.52 5.32
C PRO A 97 1.87 -15.01 5.14
N ARG A 98 1.28 -14.30 6.11
CA ARG A 98 0.93 -12.87 5.92
C ARG A 98 2.14 -11.96 5.85
N ARG A 99 3.23 -12.27 6.55
CA ARG A 99 4.46 -11.45 6.53
C ARG A 99 5.15 -11.45 5.16
N GLU A 100 4.92 -12.49 4.34
CA GLU A 100 5.54 -12.64 3.02
C GLU A 100 4.70 -12.02 1.89
N MET A 101 3.46 -11.60 2.17
CA MET A 101 2.60 -10.89 1.21
C MET A 101 3.19 -9.54 0.83
N HIS A 102 2.78 -9.01 -0.32
CA HIS A 102 3.06 -7.62 -0.68
C HIS A 102 2.42 -6.68 0.36
N ALA A 103 3.13 -5.63 0.77
CA ALA A 103 2.64 -4.71 1.80
C ALA A 103 1.31 -4.06 1.40
N SER A 104 1.17 -3.69 0.12
CA SER A 104 -0.06 -3.15 -0.45
C SER A 104 -1.24 -4.14 -0.43
N GLU A 105 -0.98 -5.42 -0.69
CA GLU A 105 -2.00 -6.48 -0.61
C GLU A 105 -2.42 -6.74 0.83
N ALA A 106 -1.45 -6.87 1.74
CA ALA A 106 -1.72 -7.08 3.16
C ALA A 106 -2.50 -5.90 3.78
N LEU A 107 -2.16 -4.66 3.40
CA LEU A 107 -2.95 -3.49 3.81
C LEU A 107 -4.35 -3.48 3.19
N MET A 108 -4.51 -3.87 1.92
CA MET A 108 -5.84 -3.98 1.32
C MET A 108 -6.73 -4.96 2.10
N GLU A 109 -6.24 -6.16 2.39
CA GLU A 109 -6.99 -7.16 3.14
C GLU A 109 -7.27 -6.71 4.59
N THR A 110 -6.27 -6.09 5.24
CA THR A 110 -6.48 -5.43 6.54
C THR A 110 -7.62 -4.42 6.48
N MET A 111 -7.63 -3.55 5.48
CA MET A 111 -8.63 -2.49 5.35
C MET A 111 -10.04 -3.04 5.13
N LYS A 112 -10.17 -4.10 4.32
CA LYS A 112 -11.45 -4.79 4.09
C LYS A 112 -12.00 -5.45 5.36
N GLU A 113 -11.14 -6.10 6.13
CA GLU A 113 -11.56 -6.83 7.33
C GLU A 113 -11.81 -5.90 8.53
N ALA A 114 -10.95 -4.90 8.74
CA ALA A 114 -10.98 -4.04 9.92
C ALA A 114 -11.91 -2.84 9.78
N PHE A 115 -12.13 -2.35 8.55
CA PHE A 115 -12.85 -1.10 8.29
C PHE A 115 -13.92 -1.25 7.20
N PRO A 116 -14.87 -2.19 7.30
CA PRO A 116 -15.97 -2.28 6.36
C PRO A 116 -16.90 -1.05 6.46
N CYS A 117 -17.40 -0.57 5.33
CA CYS A 117 -18.53 0.36 5.34
C CYS A 117 -19.82 -0.38 5.73
N ASN A 118 -20.58 0.19 6.67
CA ASN A 118 -21.92 -0.29 7.06
C ASN A 118 -23.02 0.38 6.24
#